data_AF-A0A952NLD5-F1
#
_entry.id   AF-A0A952NLD5-F1
#
_cell.length_a   1.000
_cell.length_b   1.000
_cell.length_c   1.000
_cell.angle_alpha   90.00
_cell.angle_beta   90.00
_cell.angle_gamma   90.00
#
_symmetry.space_group_name_H-M   'P 1'
#
loop_
_entity.id
_entity.type
_entity.pdbx_description
1 polymer ?
#
loop_
_entity_poly.entity_id
_entity_poly.type
_entity_poly.pdbx_seq_one_letter_code
_entity_poly.pdbx_strand_id
1 'polypeptide(L)'
;MNSILGVWFFVGLLYQGAPMAPPNPDLKITFSFESSDRNELFYHRLGERGFCRRWAKYEIQDGLLKQTITEVDAENNSSCGQDTDMQLGRSSATPFEIHGDRLHLRLPLGEDELIYVFERQTESP
;
A
#
# COMPACT_ATOMS: atom_id res chain seq x y z
N MET A 1 -13.91 -0.03 16.28
CA MET A 1 -12.66 -0.34 15.56
C MET A 1 -12.94 -0.12 14.08
N ASN A 2 -12.19 0.75 13.42
CA ASN A 2 -12.35 0.95 11.98
C ASN A 2 -11.75 -0.25 11.26
N SER A 3 -12.54 -0.88 10.39
CA SER A 3 -12.11 -2.06 9.62
C SER A 3 -11.11 -1.66 8.54
N ILE A 4 -10.05 -2.44 8.35
CA ILE A 4 -9.11 -2.26 7.23
C ILE A 4 -9.73 -2.66 5.87
N LEU A 5 -10.81 -3.45 5.90
CA LEU A 5 -11.48 -3.95 4.70
C LEU A 5 -11.92 -2.81 3.77
N GLY A 6 -11.80 -3.03 2.47
CA GLY A 6 -12.15 -2.05 1.43
C GLY A 6 -10.96 -1.67 0.56
N VAL A 7 -11.20 -0.69 -0.32
CA VAL A 7 -10.23 -0.19 -1.28
C VAL A 7 -9.68 1.14 -0.78
N TRP A 8 -8.37 1.32 -0.87
CA TRP A 8 -7.66 2.51 -0.41
C TRP A 8 -6.77 3.06 -1.53
N PHE A 9 -6.85 4.37 -1.78
CA PHE A 9 -6.06 5.05 -2.79
C PHE A 9 -4.94 5.84 -2.14
N PHE A 10 -3.72 5.71 -2.65
CA PHE A 10 -2.62 6.54 -2.18
C PHE A 10 -2.84 8.00 -2.57
N VAL A 11 -2.83 8.90 -1.56
CA VAL A 11 -3.10 10.33 -1.74
C VAL A 11 -1.91 11.21 -1.38
N GLY A 12 -0.90 10.68 -0.68
CA GLY A 12 0.29 11.44 -0.34
C GLY A 12 1.09 10.83 0.81
N LEU A 13 1.97 11.65 1.36
CA LEU A 13 2.89 11.27 2.43
C LEU A 13 2.78 12.23 3.61
N LEU A 14 3.14 11.77 4.80
CA LEU A 14 3.57 12.67 5.87
C LEU A 14 5.06 12.41 6.13
N TYR A 15 5.85 13.48 6.17
CA TYR A 15 7.26 13.42 6.54
C TYR A 15 7.51 14.46 7.63
N GLN A 16 8.11 14.03 8.74
CA GLN A 16 8.34 14.90 9.92
C GLN A 16 7.04 15.61 10.39
N GLY A 17 5.90 14.93 10.29
CA GLY A 17 4.58 15.45 10.66
C GLY A 17 3.96 16.43 9.64
N ALA A 18 4.67 16.82 8.59
CA ALA A 18 4.16 17.71 7.55
C ALA A 18 3.58 16.92 6.37
N PRO A 19 2.41 17.30 5.83
CA PRO A 19 1.87 16.68 4.63
C PRO A 19 2.68 17.03 3.39
N MET A 20 2.89 16.03 2.56
CA MET A 20 3.56 16.14 1.27
C MET A 20 2.68 15.54 0.18
N ALA A 21 2.63 16.22 -0.96
CA ALA A 21 2.03 15.67 -2.16
C ALA A 21 2.76 14.37 -2.58
N PRO A 22 2.11 13.49 -3.35
CA PRO A 22 2.77 12.36 -3.97
C PRO A 22 4.05 12.80 -4.70
N PRO A 23 5.21 12.16 -4.46
CA PRO A 23 6.45 12.50 -5.14
C PRO A 23 6.35 12.42 -6.66
N ASN A 24 5.46 11.54 -7.13
CA ASN A 24 5.06 11.45 -8.52
C ASN A 24 3.52 11.59 -8.60
N PRO A 25 2.99 12.67 -9.19
CA PRO A 25 1.54 12.89 -9.29
C PRO A 25 0.84 11.92 -10.26
N ASP A 26 1.59 11.31 -11.17
CA ASP A 26 1.10 10.33 -12.13
C ASP A 26 1.06 8.91 -11.57
N LEU A 27 1.73 8.67 -10.44
CA LEU A 27 1.67 7.40 -9.73
C LEU A 27 0.29 7.21 -9.09
N LYS A 28 -0.37 6.10 -9.45
CA LYS A 28 -1.63 5.65 -8.86
C LYS A 28 -1.35 4.33 -8.16
N ILE A 29 -1.65 4.29 -6.87
CA ILE A 29 -1.51 3.09 -6.04
C ILE A 29 -2.87 2.82 -5.41
N THR A 30 -3.32 1.58 -5.55
CA THR A 30 -4.54 1.05 -4.96
C THR A 30 -4.16 -0.10 -4.05
N PHE A 31 -4.65 -0.06 -2.81
CA PHE A 31 -4.48 -1.11 -1.82
C PHE A 31 -5.86 -1.64 -1.43
N SER A 32 -6.18 -2.87 -1.83
CA SER A 32 -7.49 -3.50 -1.61
C SER A 32 -7.38 -4.61 -0.57
N PHE A 33 -8.26 -4.59 0.43
CA PHE A 33 -8.43 -5.64 1.43
C PHE A 33 -9.79 -6.30 1.21
N GLU A 34 -9.82 -7.33 0.38
CA GLU A 34 -11.04 -8.00 -0.11
C GLU A 34 -11.63 -8.97 0.91
N SER A 35 -10.77 -9.59 1.73
CA SER A 35 -11.14 -10.53 2.79
C SER A 35 -10.36 -10.21 4.05
N SER A 36 -10.62 -10.94 5.14
CA SER A 36 -9.89 -10.79 6.40
C SER A 36 -8.43 -11.29 6.35
N ASP A 37 -8.03 -11.98 5.28
CA ASP A 37 -6.75 -12.68 5.19
C ASP A 37 -5.99 -12.44 3.87
N ARG A 38 -6.59 -11.76 2.88
CA ARG A 38 -5.99 -11.48 1.58
C ARG A 38 -6.11 -10.00 1.21
N ASN A 39 -5.03 -9.46 0.68
CA ASN A 39 -5.02 -8.13 0.08
C ASN A 39 -4.33 -8.11 -1.29
N GLU A 40 -4.63 -7.07 -2.06
CA GLU A 40 -4.03 -6.75 -3.35
C GLU A 40 -3.37 -5.37 -3.27
N LEU A 41 -2.17 -5.22 -3.79
CA LEU A 41 -1.59 -3.93 -4.11
C LEU A 41 -1.40 -3.84 -5.62
N PHE A 42 -1.90 -2.77 -6.20
CA PHE A 42 -1.81 -2.46 -7.60
C PHE A 42 -1.27 -1.04 -7.76
N TYR A 43 -0.27 -0.85 -8.61
CA TYR A 43 0.16 0.49 -8.99
C TYR A 43 0.60 0.61 -10.43
N HIS A 44 0.41 1.81 -10.99
CA HIS A 44 0.83 2.17 -12.33
C HIS A 44 1.09 3.68 -12.40
N ARG A 45 1.70 4.15 -13.49
CA ARG A 45 1.89 5.58 -13.75
C ARG A 45 1.12 5.99 -14.99
N LEU A 46 0.49 7.17 -14.95
CA LEU A 46 -0.14 7.75 -16.13
C LEU A 46 0.93 8.09 -17.18
N GLY A 47 0.67 7.76 -18.45
CA GLY A 47 1.62 7.98 -19.54
C GLY A 47 2.74 6.94 -19.68
N GLU A 48 2.89 6.01 -18.73
CA GLU A 48 3.81 4.87 -18.83
C GLU A 48 3.07 3.60 -19.23
N ARG A 49 3.79 2.66 -19.87
CA ARG A 49 3.26 1.32 -20.17
C ARG A 49 3.53 0.35 -19.03
N GLY A 50 2.53 -0.47 -18.73
CA GLY A 50 2.61 -1.53 -17.73
C GLY A 50 2.16 -1.09 -16.35
N PHE A 51 2.22 -2.03 -15.42
CA PHE A 51 1.79 -1.89 -14.03
C PHE A 51 2.57 -2.85 -13.16
N CYS A 52 2.38 -2.73 -11.84
CA CYS A 52 2.81 -3.69 -10.85
C CYS A 52 1.60 -4.11 -10.00
N ARG A 53 1.37 -5.41 -9.88
CA ARG A 53 0.30 -6.01 -9.08
C ARG A 53 0.81 -7.22 -8.29
N ARG A 54 0.42 -7.30 -7.02
CA ARG A 54 0.73 -8.43 -6.14
C ARG A 54 -0.40 -8.69 -5.17
N TRP A 55 -0.50 -9.95 -4.74
CA TRP A 55 -1.39 -10.37 -3.66
C TRP A 55 -0.57 -10.89 -2.48
N ALA A 56 -1.07 -10.61 -1.29
CA ALA A 56 -0.45 -11.09 -0.06
C ALA A 56 -1.52 -11.68 0.87
N LYS A 57 -1.11 -12.69 1.64
CA LYS A 57 -1.79 -13.01 2.88
C LYS A 57 -1.45 -11.95 3.92
N TYR A 58 -2.40 -11.57 4.75
CA TYR A 58 -2.15 -10.60 5.81
C TYR A 58 -2.84 -10.96 7.13
N GLU A 59 -2.29 -10.42 8.21
CA GLU A 59 -2.89 -10.43 9.53
C GLU A 59 -2.64 -9.08 10.22
N ILE A 60 -3.55 -8.72 11.13
CA ILE A 60 -3.41 -7.55 12.00
C ILE A 60 -3.11 -8.07 13.41
N GLN A 61 -1.93 -7.71 13.92
CA GLN A 61 -1.52 -8.09 15.27
C GLN A 61 -0.71 -6.96 15.90
N ASP A 62 -1.07 -6.56 17.12
CA ASP A 62 -0.33 -5.56 17.92
C ASP A 62 -0.09 -4.22 17.20
N GLY A 63 -1.06 -3.77 16.40
CA GLY A 63 -0.95 -2.52 15.61
C GLY A 63 -0.07 -2.63 14.36
N LEU A 64 0.35 -3.85 14.00
CA LEU A 64 1.12 -4.14 12.80
C LEU A 64 0.25 -4.80 11.74
N LEU A 65 0.40 -4.36 10.50
CA LEU A 65 -0.06 -5.06 9.30
C LEU A 65 1.07 -5.98 8.87
N LYS A 66 0.93 -7.26 9.15
CA LYS A 66 1.89 -8.29 8.74
C LYS A 66 1.41 -8.89 7.43
N GLN A 67 2.33 -9.04 6.48
CA GLN A 67 2.00 -9.53 5.14
C GLN A 67 3.03 -10.55 4.66
N THR A 68 2.59 -11.51 3.85
CA THR A 68 3.46 -12.39 3.06
C THR A 68 2.95 -12.41 1.63
N ILE A 69 3.81 -12.03 0.68
CA ILE A 69 3.47 -11.99 -0.74
C ILE A 69 3.31 -13.41 -1.26
N THR A 70 2.12 -13.76 -1.73
CA THR A 70 1.79 -15.12 -2.20
C THR A 70 1.67 -15.23 -3.70
N GLU A 71 1.47 -14.11 -4.39
CA GLU A 71 1.28 -14.08 -5.84
C GLU A 71 1.72 -12.72 -6.40
N VAL A 72 2.29 -12.74 -7.60
CA VAL A 72 2.63 -11.55 -8.37
C VAL A 72 2.11 -11.75 -9.79
N ASP A 73 1.56 -10.70 -10.38
CA ASP A 73 0.98 -10.79 -11.72
C ASP A 73 2.08 -11.06 -12.77
N ALA A 74 1.81 -12.00 -13.68
CA ALA A 74 2.76 -12.39 -14.73
C ALA A 74 2.97 -11.29 -15.78
N GLU A 75 2.03 -10.35 -15.89
CA GLU A 75 2.11 -9.20 -16.78
C GLU A 75 2.77 -7.97 -16.13
N ASN A 76 3.27 -8.12 -14.91
CA ASN A 76 4.03 -7.06 -14.24
C ASN A 76 5.17 -6.56 -15.12
N ASN A 77 5.36 -5.24 -15.12
CA ASN A 77 6.52 -4.67 -15.77
C ASN A 77 7.81 -5.25 -15.17
N SER A 78 8.82 -5.50 -16.00
CA SER A 78 10.13 -6.01 -15.59
C SER A 78 10.77 -5.26 -14.42
N SER A 79 10.51 -3.95 -14.30
CA SER A 79 11.01 -3.12 -13.20
C SER A 79 10.37 -3.47 -11.84
N CYS A 80 9.18 -4.07 -11.82
CA CYS A 80 8.49 -4.41 -10.57
C CYS A 80 9.31 -5.39 -9.73
N GLY A 81 10.10 -6.28 -10.34
CA GLY A 81 10.92 -7.25 -9.58
C GLY A 81 12.03 -6.62 -8.73
N GLN A 82 12.38 -5.35 -8.97
CA GLN A 82 13.31 -4.59 -8.15
C GLN A 82 12.66 -4.00 -6.89
N ASP A 83 11.32 -3.86 -6.90
CA ASP A 83 10.57 -3.43 -5.75
C ASP A 83 10.48 -4.58 -4.74
N THR A 84 10.93 -4.30 -3.52
CA THR A 84 10.89 -5.25 -2.43
C THR A 84 9.46 -5.70 -2.11
N ASP A 85 8.44 -4.84 -2.25
CA ASP A 85 7.04 -5.20 -2.00
C ASP A 85 6.39 -6.00 -3.15
N MET A 86 7.19 -6.37 -4.15
CA MET A 86 6.79 -7.18 -5.31
C MET A 86 7.56 -8.52 -5.38
N GLN A 87 8.27 -8.90 -4.32
CA GLN A 87 9.05 -10.13 -4.27
C GLN A 87 8.25 -11.29 -3.68
N LEU A 88 7.98 -12.31 -4.49
CA LEU A 88 7.24 -13.50 -4.07
C LEU A 88 7.85 -14.15 -2.82
N GLY A 89 7.01 -14.48 -1.83
CA GLY A 89 7.41 -15.09 -0.56
C GLY A 89 7.98 -14.11 0.48
N ARG A 90 8.24 -12.85 0.11
CA ARG A 90 8.71 -11.86 1.06
C ARG A 90 7.64 -11.56 2.10
N SER A 91 8.08 -11.43 3.35
CA SER A 91 7.23 -11.01 4.46
C SER A 91 7.62 -9.63 4.96
N SER A 92 6.63 -8.87 5.42
CA SER A 92 6.79 -7.53 5.99
C SER A 92 5.91 -7.37 7.22
N ALA A 93 6.28 -6.46 8.10
CA ALA A 93 5.48 -6.05 9.25
C ALA A 93 5.52 -4.52 9.31
N THR A 94 4.39 -3.90 9.02
CA THR A 94 4.30 -2.44 8.87
C THR A 94 3.37 -1.89 9.93
N PRO A 95 3.84 -0.99 10.83
CA PRO A 95 2.94 -0.30 11.74
C PRO A 95 1.90 0.49 10.96
N PHE A 96 0.64 0.43 11.39
CA PHE A 96 -0.44 1.14 10.72
C PHE A 96 -1.43 1.75 11.70
N GLU A 97 -2.11 2.79 11.23
CA GLU A 97 -3.21 3.43 11.96
C GLU A 97 -4.33 3.79 10.98
N ILE A 98 -5.57 3.73 11.45
CA ILE A 98 -6.74 4.18 10.68
C ILE A 98 -7.39 5.37 11.40
N HIS A 99 -7.40 6.52 10.73
CA HIS A 99 -7.98 7.78 11.21
C HIS A 99 -9.15 8.18 10.32
N GLY A 100 -10.37 7.80 10.70
CA GLY A 100 -11.55 7.98 9.86
C GLY A 100 -11.41 7.21 8.55
N ASP A 101 -11.42 7.94 7.42
CA ASP A 101 -11.25 7.40 6.07
C ASP A 101 -9.80 7.39 5.58
N ARG A 102 -8.83 7.56 6.49
CA ARG A 102 -7.40 7.50 6.14
C ARG A 102 -6.71 6.30 6.77
N LEU A 103 -5.96 5.57 5.95
CA LEU A 103 -5.03 4.52 6.37
C LEU A 103 -3.61 5.09 6.30
N HIS A 104 -2.93 5.07 7.43
CA HIS A 104 -1.54 5.49 7.56
C HIS A 104 -0.67 4.25 7.69
N LEU A 105 0.28 4.06 6.79
CA LEU A 105 1.33 3.03 6.88
C LEU A 105 2.65 3.72 7.23
N ARG A 106 3.31 3.28 8.30
CA ARG A 106 4.56 3.87 8.79
C ARG A 106 5.75 3.07 8.25
N LEU A 107 6.55 3.68 7.36
CA LEU A 107 7.72 3.05 6.77
C LEU A 107 9.00 3.65 7.35
N PRO A 108 10.00 2.82 7.68
CA PRO A 108 11.30 3.31 8.15
C PRO A 108 12.06 4.00 7.01
N LEU A 109 12.63 5.17 7.30
CA LEU A 109 13.49 5.92 6.39
C LEU A 109 14.78 6.33 7.12
N GLY A 110 15.73 5.40 7.21
CA GLY A 110 16.94 5.62 8.01
C GLY A 110 16.59 5.71 9.50
N GLU A 111 16.90 6.85 10.12
CA GLU A 111 16.50 7.16 11.51
C GLU A 111 15.14 7.88 11.58
N ASP A 112 14.61 8.30 10.43
CA ASP A 112 13.31 8.98 10.31
C ASP A 112 12.17 7.97 9.99
N GLU A 113 10.95 8.48 10.05
CA GLU A 113 9.74 7.79 9.61
C GLU A 113 9.10 8.54 8.44
N LEU A 114 8.65 7.77 7.44
CA LEU A 114 7.82 8.25 6.35
C LEU A 114 6.46 7.57 6.43
N ILE A 115 5.38 8.35 6.46
CA ILE A 115 4.02 7.81 6.56
C ILE A 115 3.37 7.87 5.18
N TYR A 116 2.98 6.72 4.64
CA TYR A 116 2.14 6.66 3.45
C TYR A 116 0.69 6.85 3.87
N VAL A 117 0.01 7.78 3.20
CA VAL A 117 -1.39 8.10 3.47
C VAL A 117 -2.23 7.58 2.31
N PHE A 118 -3.17 6.71 2.66
CA PHE A 118 -4.21 6.25 1.75
C PHE A 118 -5.57 6.74 2.21
N GLU A 119 -6.44 7.04 1.27
CA GLU A 119 -7.83 7.43 1.51
C GLU A 119 -8.77 6.31 1.06
N ARG A 120 -9.77 6.00 1.87
CA ARG A 120 -10.76 4.98 1.59
C ARG A 120 -11.58 5.37 0.37
N GLN A 121 -11.80 4.43 -0.54
CA GLN A 121 -12.86 4.56 -1.53
C GLN A 121 -14.21 4.52 -0.81
N THR A 122 -14.76 5.68 -0.52
CA THR A 122 -16.20 5.81 -0.33
C THR A 122 -16.82 5.73 -1.72
N GLU A 123 -17.86 4.92 -1.92
CA GLU A 123 -18.62 4.97 -3.18
C GLU A 123 -18.89 6.44 -3.54
N SER A 124 -18.34 6.91 -4.66
CA SER A 124 -18.78 8.17 -5.24
C SER A 124 -20.07 7.87 -6.00
N PRO A 125 -21.12 8.70 -5.84
CA PRO A 125 -22.46 8.47 -6.35
C PRO A 125 -22.54 8.28 -7.87
#